data_AF-A0A959JGM1-F1
#
_entry.id   AF-A0A959JGM1-F1
#
_cell.length_a   1.000
_cell.length_b   1.000
_cell.length_c   1.000
_cell.angle_alpha   90.00
_cell.angle_beta   90.00
_cell.angle_gamma   90.00
#
_symmetry.space_group_name_H-M   'P 1'
#
loop_
_entity.id
_entity.type
_entity.pdbx_description
1 polymer ?
#
loop_
_entity_poly.entity_id
_entity_poly.type
_entity_poly.pdbx_seq_one_letter_code
_entity_poly.pdbx_strand_id
1 'polypeptide(L)'
;MKNLFIFPVLLMWAAIGYSQDDQPLAESAFITEAGDPFEEQVIDGVVERRIIVENRVLPYEPVREADVPWEKKLWSVINVREKINLPFAYPKMPFFTILADAAKNGEFSVYKDDDFKDIMTVQELEGKLFSVDTVAVTDPETYEVTLAITRSDLNPADIQRFRVKEVIFFDKKASRVKRRILGIAPIKDVVDKATGQLLYPEPLFWVYYPQAREALSKYRVFNAENDAAPMTWDMVLEEHMFSSYIFKESNVMDRRLQDYLTGIDILYESQKIKDRLFNFEQDLWEY
;
A
#
# COMPACT_ATOMS: atom_id res chain seq x y z
N MET A 1 20.44 47.19 71.73
CA MET A 1 21.07 48.39 71.13
C MET A 1 22.48 48.01 70.66
N LYS A 2 22.78 48.27 69.37
CA LYS A 2 24.10 48.40 68.72
C LYS A 2 24.97 47.15 68.44
N ASN A 3 24.73 46.57 67.25
CA ASN A 3 25.63 46.42 66.09
C ASN A 3 27.07 45.82 66.21
N LEU A 4 27.22 44.70 65.49
CA LEU A 4 28.07 44.49 64.29
C LEU A 4 29.58 44.23 64.49
N PHE A 5 30.04 43.02 64.16
CA PHE A 5 31.33 42.79 63.48
C PHE A 5 31.29 41.49 62.63
N ILE A 6 31.95 41.58 61.47
CA ILE A 6 31.87 40.72 60.29
C ILE A 6 32.93 39.59 60.33
N PHE A 7 32.55 38.40 59.86
CA PHE A 7 33.41 37.23 59.60
C PHE A 7 34.07 37.30 58.22
N PRO A 8 35.22 36.63 58.02
CA PRO A 8 35.37 35.77 56.85
C PRO A 8 35.83 34.35 57.20
N VAL A 9 35.36 33.41 56.38
CA VAL A 9 35.50 31.96 56.49
C VAL A 9 36.55 31.47 55.49
N LEU A 10 37.03 30.23 55.70
CA LEU A 10 37.28 29.17 54.71
C LEU A 10 38.76 28.89 54.35
N LEU A 11 39.23 27.65 54.18
CA LEU A 11 38.99 26.35 54.84
C LEU A 11 40.12 25.42 54.36
N MET A 12 40.65 24.68 55.32
CA MET A 12 41.44 23.45 55.30
C MET A 12 41.57 22.62 53.99
N TRP A 13 42.83 22.31 53.69
CA TRP A 13 43.32 21.18 52.88
C TRP A 13 43.12 19.83 53.61
N ALA A 14 42.67 18.80 52.89
CA ALA A 14 43.02 17.40 53.19
C ALA A 14 42.79 16.53 51.94
N ALA A 15 43.87 15.94 51.42
CA ALA A 15 43.83 14.93 50.37
C ALA A 15 44.34 13.60 50.94
N ILE A 16 43.51 12.56 50.90
CA ILE A 16 43.86 11.14 51.02
C ILE A 16 43.18 10.45 49.82
N GLY A 17 43.98 9.83 48.96
CA GLY A 17 43.55 9.31 47.66
C GLY A 17 42.92 7.93 47.69
N TYR A 18 42.44 7.45 46.54
CA TYR A 18 42.35 6.03 46.14
C TYR A 18 42.07 5.88 44.64
N SER A 19 42.69 4.84 44.08
CA SER A 19 42.39 4.03 42.88
C SER A 19 42.12 4.67 41.51
N GLN A 20 42.99 4.29 40.58
CA GLN A 20 42.91 4.45 39.14
C GLN A 20 41.90 3.43 38.58
N ASP A 21 40.72 3.91 38.19
CA ASP A 21 39.82 3.20 37.27
C ASP A 21 40.12 3.72 35.86
N ASP A 22 40.61 2.83 34.98
CA ASP A 22 40.78 3.10 33.55
C ASP A 22 39.39 3.27 32.91
N GLN A 23 38.93 4.51 32.74
CA GLN A 23 37.86 4.82 31.80
C GLN A 23 38.44 4.92 30.39
N PRO A 24 37.82 4.30 29.36
CA PRO A 24 38.25 4.54 27.99
C PRO A 24 37.99 6.02 27.66
N LEU A 25 39.06 6.70 27.23
CA LEU A 25 39.04 8.09 26.78
C LEU A 25 37.94 8.26 25.73
N ALA A 26 36.96 9.11 26.02
CA ALA A 26 35.99 9.56 25.05
C ALA A 26 36.74 10.22 23.89
N GLU A 27 36.75 9.54 22.74
CA GLU A 27 37.29 10.04 21.50
C GLU A 27 36.48 11.28 21.13
N SER A 28 37.13 12.44 21.13
CA SER A 28 36.51 13.73 20.86
C SER A 28 35.92 13.71 19.45
N ALA A 29 34.60 13.65 19.35
CA ALA A 29 33.88 13.81 18.10
C ALA A 29 34.33 15.12 17.43
N PHE A 30 34.92 15.00 16.25
CA PHE A 30 35.16 16.14 15.37
C PHE A 30 33.80 16.63 14.88
N ILE A 31 33.21 17.58 15.62
CA ILE A 31 32.00 18.28 15.21
C ILE A 31 32.37 19.18 14.03
N THR A 32 31.97 18.77 12.83
CA THR A 32 31.99 19.63 11.64
C THR A 32 30.57 20.18 11.49
N GLU A 33 30.43 21.52 11.39
CA GLU A 33 29.14 22.21 11.32
C GLU A 33 28.40 21.96 9.99
N ALA A 34 27.85 20.75 9.79
CA ALA A 34 26.74 20.47 8.87
C ALA A 34 26.40 18.98 8.94
N GLY A 35 25.44 18.63 9.79
CA GLY A 35 24.85 17.30 9.83
C GLY A 35 24.12 17.12 11.14
N ASP A 36 22.83 16.78 11.09
CA ASP A 36 22.15 16.22 12.24
C ASP A 36 23.03 15.12 12.84
N PRO A 37 23.11 14.98 14.18
CA PRO A 37 23.89 13.91 14.78
C PRO A 37 23.40 12.60 14.17
N PHE A 38 24.32 11.86 13.53
CA PHE A 38 24.05 10.51 13.08
C PHE A 38 23.69 9.70 14.32
N GLU A 39 22.39 9.53 14.59
CA GLU A 39 21.95 8.46 15.46
C GLU A 39 22.51 7.18 14.84
N GLU A 40 23.39 6.50 15.57
CA GLU A 40 24.02 5.27 15.12
C GLU A 40 22.92 4.19 15.04
N GLN A 41 22.22 4.14 13.92
CA GLN A 41 21.16 3.17 13.68
C GLN A 41 21.81 1.80 13.60
N VAL A 42 21.41 0.90 14.50
CA VAL A 42 21.82 -0.51 14.46
C VAL A 42 21.39 -1.07 13.11
N ILE A 43 22.35 -1.55 12.33
CA ILE A 43 22.10 -2.10 11.00
C ILE A 43 21.47 -3.49 11.16
N ASP A 44 20.20 -3.62 10.78
CA ASP A 44 19.52 -4.92 10.65
C ASP A 44 19.89 -5.59 9.31
N GLY A 45 21.06 -6.24 9.28
CA GLY A 45 21.57 -6.98 8.13
C GLY A 45 23.08 -6.84 7.94
N VAL A 46 23.56 -7.26 6.77
CA VAL A 46 24.98 -7.18 6.40
C VAL A 46 25.38 -5.75 5.97
N VAL A 47 24.43 -5.00 5.39
CA VAL A 47 24.67 -3.66 4.84
C VAL A 47 23.47 -2.76 5.09
N GLU A 48 23.72 -1.45 5.18
CA GLU A 48 22.67 -0.44 5.19
C GLU A 48 21.94 -0.42 3.83
N ARG A 49 20.60 -0.45 3.86
CA ARG A 49 19.78 -0.61 2.66
C ARG A 49 19.31 0.76 2.12
N ARG A 50 20.17 1.47 1.37
CA ARG A 50 19.85 2.81 0.82
C ARG A 50 19.18 2.83 -0.56
N ILE A 51 19.33 1.77 -1.35
CA ILE A 51 18.86 1.67 -2.76
C ILE A 51 17.36 1.98 -2.93
N ILE A 52 16.57 1.80 -1.87
CA ILE A 52 15.11 1.96 -1.86
C ILE A 52 14.71 3.45 -1.85
N VAL A 53 15.40 4.25 -1.04
CA VAL A 53 15.07 5.66 -0.82
C VAL A 53 15.32 6.47 -2.10
N GLU A 54 16.28 6.02 -2.89
CA GLU A 54 16.68 6.65 -4.14
C GLU A 54 16.02 6.04 -5.39
N ASN A 55 15.11 5.06 -5.23
CA ASN A 55 14.48 4.43 -6.37
C ASN A 55 13.58 5.42 -7.13
N ARG A 56 13.90 5.67 -8.40
CA ARG A 56 13.16 6.61 -9.26
C ARG A 56 12.34 5.83 -10.26
N VAL A 57 11.04 6.12 -10.30
CA VAL A 57 10.12 5.55 -11.28
C VAL A 57 10.37 6.19 -12.65
N LEU A 58 10.51 5.35 -13.68
CA LEU A 58 10.58 5.84 -15.05
C LEU A 58 9.18 6.25 -15.53
N PRO A 59 9.01 7.48 -16.03
CA PRO A 59 7.73 7.91 -16.59
C PRO A 59 7.41 7.07 -17.83
N TYR A 60 6.12 6.87 -18.06
CA TYR A 60 5.67 6.22 -19.27
C TYR A 60 6.06 7.01 -20.51
N GLU A 61 6.33 6.30 -21.60
CA GLU A 61 6.47 6.91 -22.90
C GLU A 61 5.14 7.62 -23.30
N PRO A 62 5.19 8.88 -23.76
CA PRO A 62 4.01 9.57 -24.23
C PRO A 62 3.58 9.01 -25.58
N VAL A 63 2.44 8.31 -25.59
CA VAL A 63 1.83 7.75 -26.79
C VAL A 63 0.80 8.75 -27.33
N ARG A 64 0.82 9.01 -28.64
CA ARG A 64 -0.18 9.88 -29.29
C ARG A 64 -1.39 9.05 -29.64
N GLU A 65 -2.58 9.67 -29.64
CA GLU A 65 -3.82 9.00 -30.05
C GLU A 65 -3.72 8.35 -31.45
N ALA A 66 -3.08 9.03 -32.40
CA ALA A 66 -2.85 8.51 -33.75
C ALA A 66 -1.95 7.25 -33.81
N ASP A 67 -1.19 6.97 -32.75
CA ASP A 67 -0.30 5.81 -32.64
C ASP A 67 -1.00 4.60 -31.97
N VAL A 68 -2.27 4.74 -31.57
CA VAL A 68 -3.07 3.69 -30.92
C VAL A 68 -4.25 3.29 -31.82
N PRO A 69 -4.05 2.40 -32.81
CA PRO A 69 -5.13 1.97 -33.70
C PRO A 69 -6.16 1.07 -33.00
N TRP A 70 -5.80 0.46 -31.85
CA TRP A 70 -6.66 -0.45 -31.12
C TRP A 70 -6.40 -0.36 -29.61
N GLU A 71 -7.49 -0.33 -28.83
CA GLU A 71 -7.49 -0.31 -27.36
C GLU A 71 -8.64 -1.17 -26.82
N LYS A 72 -8.38 -1.90 -25.73
CA LYS A 72 -9.39 -2.59 -24.92
C LYS A 72 -9.14 -2.34 -23.43
N LYS A 73 -10.22 -2.13 -22.68
CA LYS A 73 -10.17 -2.02 -21.22
C LYS A 73 -10.61 -3.33 -20.58
N LEU A 74 -9.88 -3.76 -19.58
CA LEU A 74 -10.18 -4.94 -18.79
C LEU A 74 -10.27 -4.55 -17.32
N TRP A 75 -11.14 -5.25 -16.61
CA TRP A 75 -11.14 -5.24 -15.17
C TRP A 75 -10.95 -6.65 -14.67
N SER A 76 -9.89 -6.84 -13.89
CA SER A 76 -9.49 -8.10 -13.30
C SER A 76 -9.58 -8.04 -11.79
N VAL A 77 -9.70 -9.20 -11.15
CA VAL A 77 -9.66 -9.37 -9.70
C VAL A 77 -8.45 -10.21 -9.34
N ILE A 78 -7.60 -9.66 -8.49
CA ILE A 78 -6.51 -10.35 -7.80
C ILE A 78 -7.09 -10.97 -6.53
N ASN A 79 -6.97 -12.28 -6.40
CA ASN A 79 -7.35 -12.99 -5.19
C ASN A 79 -6.10 -13.27 -4.35
N VAL A 80 -6.03 -12.71 -3.14
CA VAL A 80 -4.85 -12.80 -2.27
C VAL A 80 -4.66 -14.21 -1.69
N ARG A 81 -5.69 -15.05 -1.74
CA ARG A 81 -5.60 -16.46 -1.32
C ARG A 81 -4.76 -17.32 -2.27
N GLU A 82 -4.48 -16.84 -3.48
CA GLU A 82 -3.64 -17.56 -4.45
C GLU A 82 -2.17 -17.47 -4.05
N LYS A 83 -1.42 -18.57 -4.23
CA LYS A 83 -0.01 -18.69 -3.78
C LYS A 83 0.88 -17.54 -4.29
N ILE A 84 0.73 -17.17 -5.56
CA ILE A 84 1.52 -16.09 -6.18
C ILE A 84 1.16 -14.71 -5.61
N ASN A 85 -0.06 -14.53 -5.09
CA ASN A 85 -0.56 -13.26 -4.56
C ASN A 85 -0.42 -13.14 -3.04
N LEU A 86 0.14 -14.14 -2.36
CA LEU A 86 0.37 -14.09 -0.91
C LEU A 86 1.10 -12.83 -0.42
N PRO A 87 2.07 -12.25 -1.16
CA PRO A 87 2.73 -11.01 -0.72
C PRO A 87 1.77 -9.84 -0.49
N PHE A 88 0.58 -9.82 -1.12
CA PHE A 88 -0.43 -8.77 -0.91
C PHE A 88 -1.02 -8.78 0.50
N ALA A 89 -1.07 -9.94 1.17
CA ALA A 89 -1.53 -10.08 2.57
C ALA A 89 -0.37 -10.32 3.53
N TYR A 90 0.83 -9.83 3.23
CA TYR A 90 1.97 -9.99 4.13
C TYR A 90 1.65 -9.39 5.52
N PRO A 91 1.71 -10.16 6.63
CA PRO A 91 1.16 -9.72 7.91
C PRO A 91 1.77 -8.46 8.51
N LYS A 92 3.07 -8.19 8.26
CA LYS A 92 3.73 -7.00 8.81
C LYS A 92 3.45 -5.73 8.01
N MET A 93 3.20 -5.87 6.71
CA MET A 93 3.00 -4.75 5.80
C MET A 93 2.10 -5.19 4.64
N PRO A 94 0.79 -5.34 4.88
CA PRO A 94 -0.14 -5.76 3.83
C PRO A 94 -0.33 -4.63 2.82
N PHE A 95 -0.53 -4.97 1.55
CA PHE A 95 -0.61 -3.98 0.47
C PHE A 95 -1.71 -2.93 0.69
N PHE A 96 -2.82 -3.33 1.30
CA PHE A 96 -3.90 -2.41 1.67
C PHE A 96 -3.44 -1.28 2.62
N THR A 97 -2.63 -1.60 3.64
CA THR A 97 -2.13 -0.57 4.58
C THR A 97 -1.27 0.45 3.88
N ILE A 98 -0.40 -0.01 2.97
CA ILE A 98 0.45 0.85 2.14
C ILE A 98 -0.41 1.83 1.34
N LEU A 99 -1.46 1.33 0.67
CA LEU A 99 -2.36 2.19 -0.10
C LEU A 99 -3.13 3.18 0.79
N ALA A 100 -3.65 2.72 1.93
CA ALA A 100 -4.43 3.55 2.84
C ALA A 100 -3.57 4.65 3.48
N ASP A 101 -2.35 4.33 3.90
CA ASP A 101 -1.45 5.26 4.56
C ASP A 101 -0.88 6.29 3.57
N ALA A 102 -0.46 5.84 2.37
CA ALA A 102 -0.03 6.75 1.31
C ALA A 102 -1.15 7.70 0.85
N ALA A 103 -2.40 7.21 0.80
CA ALA A 103 -3.55 8.05 0.50
C ALA A 103 -3.84 9.07 1.62
N LYS A 104 -3.75 8.68 2.90
CA LYS A 104 -3.92 9.58 4.05
C LYS A 104 -2.83 10.65 4.11
N ASN A 105 -1.60 10.28 3.80
CA ASN A 105 -0.46 11.20 3.72
C ASN A 105 -0.54 12.16 2.54
N GLY A 106 -1.49 11.95 1.61
CA GLY A 106 -1.66 12.77 0.42
C GLY A 106 -0.60 12.54 -0.65
N GLU A 107 0.09 11.39 -0.65
CA GLU A 107 1.08 11.04 -1.69
C GLU A 107 0.41 10.87 -3.06
N PHE A 108 -0.85 10.43 -3.09
CA PHE A 108 -1.68 10.37 -4.29
C PHE A 108 -3.16 10.58 -3.95
N SER A 109 -3.95 10.96 -4.97
CA SER A 109 -5.40 11.11 -4.84
C SER A 109 -6.13 9.78 -5.00
N VAL A 110 -7.20 9.60 -4.24
CA VAL A 110 -8.10 8.44 -4.32
C VAL A 110 -9.47 8.86 -4.87
N TYR A 111 -10.15 7.93 -5.51
CA TYR A 111 -11.39 8.17 -6.24
C TYR A 111 -12.51 7.25 -5.77
N LYS A 112 -13.76 7.67 -5.94
CA LYS A 112 -14.93 6.86 -5.58
C LYS A 112 -15.18 5.74 -6.58
N ASP A 113 -15.05 6.06 -7.86
CA ASP A 113 -15.35 5.17 -8.99
C ASP A 113 -14.12 4.94 -9.90
N ASP A 114 -14.24 3.95 -10.76
CA ASP A 114 -13.17 3.51 -11.66
C ASP A 114 -12.93 4.46 -12.84
N ASP A 115 -13.80 5.45 -13.05
CA ASP A 115 -13.66 6.49 -14.06
C ASP A 115 -12.76 7.66 -13.63
N PHE A 116 -12.29 7.67 -12.38
CA PHE A 116 -11.36 8.67 -11.84
C PHE A 116 -11.83 10.14 -11.98
N LYS A 117 -13.15 10.37 -11.96
CA LYS A 117 -13.74 11.72 -12.03
C LYS A 117 -13.92 12.34 -10.65
N ASP A 118 -14.47 11.55 -9.74
CA ASP A 118 -14.83 12.01 -8.39
C ASP A 118 -13.73 11.66 -7.40
N ILE A 119 -12.93 12.68 -7.07
CA ILE A 119 -11.90 12.59 -6.03
C ILE A 119 -12.58 12.45 -4.67
N MET A 120 -12.08 11.55 -3.85
CA MET A 120 -12.54 11.32 -2.49
C MET A 120 -11.67 12.11 -1.52
N THR A 121 -12.31 12.76 -0.54
CA THR A 121 -11.58 13.49 0.51
C THR A 121 -10.99 12.53 1.55
N VAL A 122 -10.00 12.99 2.33
CA VAL A 122 -9.40 12.18 3.40
C VAL A 122 -10.46 11.77 4.44
N GLN A 123 -11.41 12.66 4.75
CA GLN A 123 -12.49 12.37 5.71
C GLN A 123 -13.45 11.29 5.19
N GLU A 124 -13.79 11.34 3.89
CA GLU A 124 -14.61 10.29 3.25
C GLU A 124 -13.87 8.95 3.19
N LEU A 125 -12.56 8.97 2.91
CA LEU A 125 -11.71 7.78 2.95
C LEU A 125 -11.73 7.16 4.34
N GLU A 126 -11.45 7.96 5.37
CA GLU A 126 -11.46 7.48 6.75
C GLU A 126 -12.82 6.89 7.12
N GLY A 127 -13.92 7.54 6.74
CA GLY A 127 -15.27 7.02 6.98
C GLY A 127 -15.56 5.65 6.36
N LYS A 128 -14.83 5.25 5.31
CA LYS A 128 -14.87 3.89 4.75
C LYS A 128 -13.92 2.90 5.44
N LEU A 129 -12.87 3.41 6.06
CA LEU A 129 -11.84 2.64 6.76
C LEU A 129 -12.21 2.29 8.20
N PHE A 130 -13.20 2.92 8.81
CA PHE A 130 -13.71 2.55 10.13
C PHE A 130 -15.22 2.31 10.09
N SER A 131 -15.68 1.36 10.91
CA SER A 131 -17.10 1.20 11.21
C SER A 131 -17.36 1.74 12.61
N VAL A 132 -18.41 2.53 12.75
CA VAL A 132 -18.91 2.97 14.05
C VAL A 132 -20.05 2.03 14.44
N ASP A 133 -19.87 1.26 15.51
CA ASP A 133 -20.94 0.43 16.07
C ASP A 133 -21.29 0.89 17.48
N THR A 134 -22.56 0.83 17.82
CA THR A 134 -23.07 1.24 19.13
C THR A 134 -23.24 -0.02 19.97
N VAL A 135 -22.35 -0.22 20.93
CA VAL A 135 -22.43 -1.36 21.83
C VAL A 135 -23.09 -0.91 23.13
N ALA A 136 -24.10 -1.66 23.58
CA ALA A 136 -24.69 -1.46 24.88
C ALA A 136 -23.70 -1.96 25.95
N VAL A 137 -23.10 -1.04 26.69
CA VAL A 137 -22.21 -1.34 27.81
C VAL A 137 -23.00 -1.18 29.10
N THR A 138 -23.13 -2.26 29.86
CA THR A 138 -23.75 -2.24 31.18
C THR A 138 -22.70 -1.87 32.21
N ASP A 139 -22.95 -0.80 32.95
CA ASP A 139 -22.07 -0.37 34.03
C ASP A 139 -22.20 -1.37 35.22
N PRO A 140 -21.11 -1.99 35.68
CA PRO A 140 -21.15 -3.03 36.71
C PRO A 140 -21.57 -2.55 38.10
N GLU A 141 -21.55 -1.24 38.39
CA GLU A 141 -21.96 -0.71 39.70
C GLU A 141 -23.39 -0.18 39.72
N THR A 142 -23.83 0.47 38.63
CA THR A 142 -25.15 1.12 38.54
C THR A 142 -26.19 0.31 37.75
N TYR A 143 -25.76 -0.75 37.05
CA TYR A 143 -26.58 -1.56 36.14
C TYR A 143 -27.31 -0.76 35.06
N GLU A 144 -26.93 0.50 34.82
CA GLU A 144 -27.47 1.31 33.74
C GLU A 144 -26.84 0.91 32.41
N VAL A 145 -27.67 0.78 31.37
CA VAL A 145 -27.22 0.48 30.02
C VAL A 145 -26.86 1.79 29.34
N THR A 146 -25.57 2.05 29.20
CA THR A 146 -25.07 3.19 28.42
C THR A 146 -24.69 2.71 27.02
N LEU A 147 -25.02 3.52 26.01
CA LEU A 147 -24.65 3.24 24.64
C LEU A 147 -23.23 3.78 24.40
N ALA A 148 -22.24 2.89 24.38
CA ALA A 148 -20.87 3.26 24.05
C ALA A 148 -20.68 3.17 22.54
N ILE A 149 -20.30 4.29 21.93
CA ILE A 149 -19.91 4.33 20.52
C ILE A 149 -18.50 3.76 20.41
N THR A 150 -18.38 2.58 19.83
CA THR A 150 -17.07 1.95 19.58
C THR A 150 -16.69 2.17 18.11
N ARG A 151 -15.51 2.73 17.89
CA ARG A 151 -14.89 2.83 16.57
C ARG A 151 -14.07 1.56 16.35
N SER A 152 -14.47 0.76 15.35
CA SER A 152 -13.71 -0.40 14.90
C SER A 152 -13.04 -0.06 13.59
N ASP A 153 -11.71 0.02 13.58
CA ASP A 153 -10.94 0.21 12.36
C ASP A 153 -10.99 -1.08 11.51
N LEU A 154 -10.96 -0.90 10.20
CA LEU A 154 -10.96 -2.01 9.25
C LEU A 154 -9.66 -2.79 9.40
N ASN A 155 -9.78 -4.10 9.67
CA ASN A 155 -8.63 -4.97 9.72
C ASN A 155 -8.11 -5.21 8.29
N PRO A 156 -6.83 -4.91 7.99
CA PRO A 156 -6.25 -5.19 6.68
C PRO A 156 -6.37 -6.66 6.24
N ALA A 157 -6.44 -7.60 7.19
CA ALA A 157 -6.61 -9.03 6.91
C ALA A 157 -7.96 -9.39 6.28
N ASP A 158 -8.98 -8.53 6.43
CA ASP A 158 -10.30 -8.73 5.83
C ASP A 158 -10.31 -8.39 4.32
N ILE A 159 -9.29 -7.68 3.83
CA ILE A 159 -9.15 -7.34 2.41
C ILE A 159 -8.47 -8.50 1.68
N GLN A 160 -9.29 -9.33 1.06
CA GLN A 160 -8.82 -10.54 0.38
C GLN A 160 -8.78 -10.43 -1.14
N ARG A 161 -9.33 -9.34 -1.69
CA ARG A 161 -9.43 -9.13 -3.14
C ARG A 161 -9.07 -7.70 -3.51
N PHE A 162 -8.40 -7.56 -4.64
CA PHE A 162 -8.13 -6.27 -5.28
C PHE A 162 -8.70 -6.28 -6.70
N ARG A 163 -9.39 -5.22 -7.08
CA ARG A 163 -9.76 -4.96 -8.49
C ARG A 163 -8.65 -4.19 -9.15
N VAL A 164 -8.34 -4.55 -10.38
CA VAL A 164 -7.38 -3.83 -11.22
C VAL A 164 -8.08 -3.47 -12.52
N LYS A 165 -8.01 -2.19 -12.90
CA LYS A 165 -8.46 -1.69 -14.20
C LYS A 165 -7.24 -1.50 -15.09
N GLU A 166 -7.25 -2.16 -16.23
CA GLU A 166 -6.12 -2.24 -17.16
C GLU A 166 -6.55 -1.79 -18.55
N VAL A 167 -5.63 -1.17 -19.26
CA VAL A 167 -5.76 -0.86 -20.68
C VAL A 167 -4.75 -1.70 -21.43
N ILE A 168 -5.24 -2.45 -22.40
CA ILE A 168 -4.42 -3.14 -23.38
C ILE A 168 -4.56 -2.37 -24.68
N PHE A 169 -3.45 -1.95 -25.26
CA PHE A 169 -3.46 -1.16 -26.47
C PHE A 169 -2.29 -1.55 -27.37
N PHE A 170 -2.49 -1.42 -28.68
CA PHE A 170 -1.40 -1.60 -29.63
C PHE A 170 -0.66 -0.29 -29.82
N ASP A 171 0.64 -0.29 -29.57
CA ASP A 171 1.51 0.86 -29.82
C ASP A 171 2.14 0.71 -31.21
N LYS A 172 1.71 1.53 -32.16
CA LYS A 172 2.19 1.52 -33.54
C LYS A 172 3.68 1.83 -33.64
N LYS A 173 4.24 2.68 -32.77
CA LYS A 173 5.67 3.04 -32.82
C LYS A 173 6.55 1.90 -32.34
N ALA A 174 6.15 1.27 -31.23
CA ALA A 174 6.85 0.11 -30.71
C ALA A 174 6.56 -1.17 -31.52
N SER A 175 5.48 -1.18 -32.32
CA SER A 175 4.93 -2.37 -32.98
C SER A 175 4.68 -3.51 -31.99
N ARG A 176 4.16 -3.20 -30.81
CA ARG A 176 3.90 -4.17 -29.74
C ARG A 176 2.57 -3.85 -29.05
N VAL A 177 1.89 -4.89 -28.57
CA VAL A 177 0.78 -4.72 -27.62
C VAL A 177 1.38 -4.40 -26.25
N LYS A 178 0.92 -3.31 -25.63
CA LYS A 178 1.31 -2.91 -24.27
C LYS A 178 0.09 -3.04 -23.36
N ARG A 179 0.34 -3.45 -22.12
CA ARG A 179 -0.65 -3.50 -21.04
C ARG A 179 -0.25 -2.50 -19.97
N ARG A 180 -1.18 -1.63 -19.59
CA ARG A 180 -0.95 -0.59 -18.58
C ARG A 180 -2.06 -0.64 -17.53
N ILE A 181 -1.66 -0.69 -16.26
CA ILE A 181 -2.59 -0.56 -15.15
C ILE A 181 -3.01 0.91 -15.04
N LEU A 182 -4.32 1.16 -15.04
CA LEU A 182 -4.89 2.48 -14.79
C LEU A 182 -5.22 2.68 -13.32
N GLY A 183 -5.76 1.66 -12.66
CA GLY A 183 -6.07 1.80 -11.26
C GLY A 183 -6.32 0.50 -10.53
N ILE A 184 -6.24 0.61 -9.21
CA ILE A 184 -6.30 -0.50 -8.27
C ILE A 184 -7.29 -0.13 -7.18
N ALA A 185 -8.14 -1.07 -6.79
CA ALA A 185 -9.11 -0.87 -5.73
C ALA A 185 -9.14 -2.05 -4.74
N PRO A 186 -8.87 -1.83 -3.44
CA PRO A 186 -9.13 -2.84 -2.43
C PRO A 186 -10.63 -3.10 -2.31
N ILE A 187 -11.00 -4.38 -2.20
CA ILE A 187 -12.38 -4.82 -2.07
C ILE A 187 -12.62 -5.29 -0.64
N LYS A 188 -13.69 -4.77 -0.03
CA LYS A 188 -14.24 -5.28 1.21
C LYS A 188 -15.42 -6.20 0.90
N ASP A 189 -15.42 -7.35 1.54
CA ASP A 189 -16.52 -8.29 1.49
C ASP A 189 -17.58 -7.86 2.51
N VAL A 190 -18.73 -7.37 2.02
CA VAL A 190 -19.84 -6.96 2.89
C VAL A 190 -20.59 -8.23 3.30
N VAL A 191 -20.52 -8.56 4.59
CA VAL A 191 -21.24 -9.67 5.19
C VAL A 191 -22.46 -9.19 5.95
N ASP A 192 -23.53 -9.99 5.94
CA ASP A 192 -24.68 -9.75 6.80
C ASP A 192 -24.31 -10.04 8.26
N LYS A 193 -24.53 -9.05 9.14
CA LYS A 193 -24.21 -9.13 10.58
C LYS A 193 -24.98 -10.26 11.30
N ALA A 194 -26.17 -10.63 10.80
CA ALA A 194 -27.02 -11.63 11.45
C ALA A 194 -26.68 -13.08 11.02
N THR A 195 -26.35 -13.28 9.75
CA THR A 195 -26.19 -14.62 9.16
C THR A 195 -24.74 -14.98 8.82
N GLY A 196 -23.83 -14.00 8.77
CA GLY A 196 -22.45 -14.18 8.35
C GLY A 196 -22.30 -14.50 6.85
N GLN A 197 -23.37 -14.41 6.07
CA GLN A 197 -23.33 -14.67 4.63
C GLN A 197 -22.74 -13.46 3.88
N LEU A 198 -21.94 -13.74 2.86
CA LEU A 198 -21.43 -12.73 1.94
C LEU A 198 -22.59 -12.17 1.10
N LEU A 199 -22.84 -10.86 1.22
CA LEU A 199 -23.84 -10.16 0.43
C LEU A 199 -23.25 -9.76 -0.92
N TYR A 200 -22.24 -8.89 -0.90
CA TYR A 200 -21.58 -8.43 -2.11
C TYR A 200 -20.16 -7.90 -1.83
N PRO A 201 -19.25 -7.98 -2.82
CA PRO A 201 -17.95 -7.31 -2.77
C PRO A 201 -18.06 -5.82 -3.15
N GLU A 202 -17.65 -4.94 -2.24
CA GLU A 202 -17.65 -3.48 -2.44
C GLU A 202 -16.22 -2.95 -2.60
N PRO A 203 -15.90 -2.16 -3.65
CA PRO A 203 -14.64 -1.45 -3.74
C PRO A 203 -14.63 -0.28 -2.74
N LEU A 204 -13.59 -0.20 -1.90
CA LEU A 204 -13.48 0.90 -0.93
C LEU A 204 -13.19 2.21 -1.64
N PHE A 205 -12.12 2.23 -2.43
CA PHE A 205 -11.68 3.39 -3.20
C PHE A 205 -10.83 2.94 -4.40
N TRP A 206 -10.75 3.80 -5.40
CA TRP A 206 -9.90 3.59 -6.58
C TRP A 206 -8.64 4.45 -6.48
N VAL A 207 -7.49 3.81 -6.65
CA VAL A 207 -6.19 4.47 -6.76
C VAL A 207 -5.84 4.60 -8.23
N TYR A 208 -5.53 5.81 -8.69
CA TYR A 208 -5.00 6.01 -10.05
C TYR A 208 -3.53 5.61 -10.08
N TYR A 209 -3.25 4.41 -10.60
CA TYR A 209 -1.94 3.76 -10.51
C TYR A 209 -0.80 4.64 -11.07
N PRO A 210 -0.93 5.31 -12.23
CA PRO A 210 0.14 6.14 -12.77
C PRO A 210 0.64 7.25 -11.83
N GLN A 211 -0.21 7.78 -10.95
CA GLN A 211 0.21 8.73 -9.90
C GLN A 211 0.80 8.02 -8.68
N ALA A 212 0.26 6.87 -8.31
CA ALA A 212 0.71 6.10 -7.15
C ALA A 212 2.06 5.40 -7.35
N ARG A 213 2.58 5.29 -8.59
CA ARG A 213 3.84 4.59 -8.88
C ARG A 213 5.01 5.07 -8.02
N GLU A 214 5.17 6.38 -7.89
CA GLU A 214 6.27 6.96 -7.12
C GLU A 214 6.18 6.58 -5.64
N ALA A 215 4.99 6.66 -5.04
CA ALA A 215 4.75 6.21 -3.68
C ALA A 215 5.04 4.70 -3.55
N LEU A 216 4.48 3.87 -4.44
CA LEU A 216 4.63 2.41 -4.42
C LEU A 216 6.07 1.93 -4.67
N SER A 217 6.89 2.72 -5.35
CA SER A 217 8.30 2.41 -5.60
C SER A 217 9.16 2.41 -4.33
N LYS A 218 8.70 3.07 -3.26
CA LYS A 218 9.39 3.16 -1.96
C LYS A 218 9.11 1.95 -1.06
N TYR A 219 8.05 1.21 -1.36
CA TYR A 219 7.61 0.07 -0.55
C TYR A 219 8.06 -1.25 -1.15
N ARG A 220 8.54 -2.15 -0.29
CA ARG A 220 9.04 -3.47 -0.66
C ARG A 220 7.95 -4.52 -0.63
N VAL A 221 8.06 -5.46 -1.56
CA VAL A 221 7.29 -6.70 -1.54
C VAL A 221 8.11 -7.77 -0.85
N PHE A 222 7.47 -8.50 0.05
CA PHE A 222 8.12 -9.63 0.72
C PHE A 222 8.46 -10.71 -0.32
N ASN A 223 9.72 -11.13 -0.33
CA ASN A 223 10.21 -12.22 -1.18
C ASN A 223 10.74 -13.34 -0.30
N ALA A 224 10.10 -14.51 -0.34
CA ALA A 224 10.46 -15.65 0.50
C ALA A 224 11.85 -16.23 0.17
N GLU A 225 12.35 -16.04 -1.05
CA GLU A 225 13.61 -16.63 -1.51
C GLU A 225 14.81 -15.69 -1.33
N ASN A 226 14.59 -14.37 -1.25
CA ASN A 226 15.68 -13.39 -1.18
C ASN A 226 15.28 -12.09 -0.47
N ASP A 227 15.74 -11.95 0.77
CA ASP A 227 15.57 -10.73 1.58
C ASP A 227 16.57 -9.60 1.21
N ALA A 228 17.63 -9.90 0.47
CA ALA A 228 18.67 -8.93 0.13
C ALA A 228 18.27 -8.03 -1.05
N ALA A 229 17.51 -8.56 -2.01
CA ALA A 229 17.01 -7.82 -3.18
C ALA A 229 15.48 -7.93 -3.32
N PRO A 230 14.71 -7.33 -2.40
CA PRO A 230 13.26 -7.31 -2.52
C PRO A 230 12.83 -6.39 -3.67
N MET A 231 11.87 -6.87 -4.46
CA MET A 231 11.20 -6.08 -5.49
C MET A 231 10.32 -5.01 -4.83
N THR A 232 10.02 -3.93 -5.55
CA THR A 232 9.10 -2.89 -5.09
C THR A 232 7.69 -3.15 -5.59
N TRP A 233 6.69 -2.55 -4.94
CA TRP A 233 5.29 -2.71 -5.38
C TRP A 233 5.06 -2.19 -6.79
N ASP A 234 5.75 -1.10 -7.20
CA ASP A 234 5.71 -0.63 -8.59
C ASP A 234 6.24 -1.70 -9.57
N MET A 235 7.35 -2.36 -9.27
CA MET A 235 7.90 -3.42 -10.13
C MET A 235 6.97 -4.63 -10.24
N VAL A 236 6.38 -5.06 -9.12
CA VAL A 236 5.45 -6.21 -9.12
C VAL A 236 4.20 -5.94 -9.96
N LEU A 237 3.69 -4.71 -9.93
CA LEU A 237 2.51 -4.32 -10.69
C LEU A 237 2.84 -4.08 -12.16
N GLU A 238 3.95 -3.39 -12.48
CA GLU A 238 4.38 -3.10 -13.85
C GLU A 238 4.73 -4.39 -14.63
N GLU A 239 5.46 -5.32 -14.02
CA GLU A 239 5.80 -6.62 -14.61
C GLU A 239 4.65 -7.64 -14.50
N HIS A 240 3.51 -7.23 -13.94
CA HIS A 240 2.32 -8.05 -13.75
C HIS A 240 2.62 -9.39 -13.05
N MET A 241 3.48 -9.36 -12.02
CA MET A 241 3.86 -10.51 -11.20
C MET A 241 2.77 -10.88 -10.18
N PHE A 242 1.56 -11.12 -10.69
CA PHE A 242 0.39 -11.51 -9.92
C PHE A 242 -0.55 -12.36 -10.79
N SER A 243 -1.39 -13.17 -10.15
CA SER A 243 -2.47 -13.87 -10.82
C SER A 243 -3.79 -13.14 -10.61
N SER A 244 -4.59 -13.07 -11.67
CA SER A 244 -5.91 -12.45 -11.64
C SER A 244 -6.87 -13.17 -12.58
N TYR A 245 -8.17 -13.00 -12.38
CA TYR A 245 -9.19 -13.41 -13.34
C TYR A 245 -9.98 -12.18 -13.80
N ILE A 246 -10.44 -12.20 -15.05
CA ILE A 246 -11.17 -11.08 -15.66
C ILE A 246 -12.63 -11.18 -15.23
N PHE A 247 -13.20 -10.07 -14.72
CA PHE A 247 -14.61 -10.01 -14.35
C PHE A 247 -15.43 -9.06 -15.23
N LYS A 248 -14.75 -8.17 -15.97
CA LYS A 248 -15.37 -7.28 -16.96
C LYS A 248 -14.38 -7.01 -18.08
N GLU A 249 -14.88 -6.97 -19.31
CA GLU A 249 -14.18 -6.40 -20.47
C GLU A 249 -15.00 -5.26 -21.05
N SER A 250 -14.35 -4.30 -21.71
CA SER A 250 -15.07 -3.21 -22.38
C SER A 250 -15.96 -3.76 -23.49
N ASN A 251 -17.27 -3.58 -23.33
CA ASN A 251 -18.30 -4.05 -24.24
C ASN A 251 -19.42 -3.01 -24.40
N VAL A 252 -20.23 -3.16 -25.44
CA VAL A 252 -21.27 -2.19 -25.84
C VAL A 252 -22.33 -1.96 -24.76
N MET A 253 -22.66 -3.00 -23.99
CA MET A 253 -23.73 -2.96 -22.98
C MET A 253 -23.20 -2.71 -21.56
N ASP A 254 -21.89 -2.46 -21.43
CA ASP A 254 -21.17 -2.33 -20.16
C ASP A 254 -21.37 -3.49 -19.15
N ARG A 255 -21.71 -4.68 -19.65
CA ARG A 255 -22.03 -5.84 -18.80
C ARG A 255 -20.79 -6.48 -18.22
N ARG A 256 -20.88 -6.97 -16.98
CA ARG A 256 -19.87 -7.81 -16.34
C ARG A 256 -20.09 -9.26 -16.76
N LEU A 257 -19.07 -10.11 -16.60
CA LEU A 257 -19.20 -11.55 -16.86
C LEU A 257 -20.28 -12.18 -15.98
N GLN A 258 -20.43 -11.69 -14.74
CA GLN A 258 -21.43 -12.15 -13.78
C GLN A 258 -22.88 -11.82 -14.17
N ASP A 259 -23.09 -10.88 -15.09
CA ASP A 259 -24.45 -10.46 -15.48
C ASP A 259 -25.10 -11.47 -16.45
N TYR A 260 -24.31 -12.35 -17.06
CA TYR A 260 -24.79 -13.33 -18.04
C TYR A 260 -24.21 -14.74 -17.89
N LEU A 261 -23.21 -14.95 -17.03
CA LEU A 261 -22.64 -16.25 -16.69
C LEU A 261 -22.72 -16.50 -15.18
N THR A 262 -22.70 -17.77 -14.79
CA THR A 262 -22.73 -18.18 -13.38
C THR A 262 -21.71 -19.26 -13.08
N GLY A 263 -21.25 -19.33 -11.83
CA GLY A 263 -20.36 -20.39 -11.36
C GLY A 263 -19.02 -20.46 -12.12
N ILE A 264 -18.68 -21.66 -12.57
CA ILE A 264 -17.38 -21.98 -13.20
C ILE A 264 -17.26 -21.33 -14.58
N ASP A 265 -18.38 -21.09 -15.28
CA ASP A 265 -18.37 -20.52 -16.64
C ASP A 265 -17.72 -19.13 -16.67
N ILE A 266 -17.81 -18.36 -15.58
CA ILE A 266 -17.13 -17.07 -15.46
C ILE A 266 -15.60 -17.23 -15.57
N LEU A 267 -15.05 -18.28 -14.96
CA LEU A 267 -13.60 -18.54 -15.01
C LEU A 267 -13.17 -19.01 -16.39
N TYR A 268 -13.97 -19.86 -17.04
CA TYR A 268 -13.69 -20.27 -18.42
C TYR A 268 -13.78 -19.10 -19.39
N GLU A 269 -14.77 -18.23 -19.25
CA GLU A 269 -14.90 -17.06 -20.11
C GLU A 269 -13.76 -16.06 -19.85
N SER A 270 -13.37 -15.86 -18.59
CA SER A 270 -12.15 -15.11 -18.26
C SER A 270 -10.92 -15.67 -18.97
N GLN A 271 -10.76 -17.01 -19.00
CA GLN A 271 -9.63 -17.63 -19.70
C GLN A 271 -9.71 -17.43 -21.21
N LYS A 272 -10.90 -17.61 -21.82
CA LYS A 272 -11.09 -17.34 -23.25
C LYS A 272 -10.77 -15.90 -23.62
N ILE A 273 -11.12 -14.92 -22.77
CA ILE A 273 -10.77 -13.51 -23.00
C ILE A 273 -9.26 -13.35 -23.02
N LYS A 274 -8.53 -13.96 -22.07
CA LYS A 274 -7.06 -13.94 -22.05
C LYS A 274 -6.47 -14.59 -23.29
N ASP A 275 -6.95 -15.78 -23.65
CA ASP A 275 -6.46 -16.52 -24.82
C ASP A 275 -6.73 -15.74 -26.12
N ARG A 276 -7.91 -15.10 -26.22
CA ARG A 276 -8.25 -14.22 -27.35
C ARG A 276 -7.31 -13.03 -27.46
N LEU A 277 -6.91 -12.42 -26.34
CA LEU A 277 -5.97 -11.31 -26.33
C LEU A 277 -4.55 -11.76 -26.67
N PHE A 278 -4.15 -12.92 -26.18
CA PHE A 278 -2.87 -13.53 -26.50
C PHE A 278 -2.77 -13.90 -27.99
N ASN A 279 -3.78 -14.55 -28.55
CA ASN A 279 -3.83 -14.87 -29.97
C ASN A 279 -3.85 -13.60 -30.83
N PHE A 280 -4.63 -12.58 -30.42
CA PHE A 280 -4.61 -11.28 -31.11
C PHE A 280 -3.21 -10.66 -31.14
N GLU A 281 -2.44 -10.77 -30.04
CA GLU A 281 -1.05 -10.34 -30.03
C GLU A 281 -0.21 -11.18 -31.00
N GLN A 282 -0.33 -12.50 -31.01
CA GLN A 282 0.42 -13.39 -31.92
C GLN A 282 0.09 -13.15 -33.40
N ASP A 283 -1.17 -12.97 -33.75
CA ASP A 283 -1.64 -12.73 -35.11
C ASP A 283 -1.09 -11.41 -35.70
N LEU A 284 -0.67 -10.46 -34.85
CA LEU A 284 0.02 -9.24 -35.29
C LEU A 284 1.48 -9.50 -35.70
N TRP A 285 2.05 -10.64 -35.32
CA TRP A 285 3.44 -11.03 -35.61
C TRP A 285 3.57 -12.08 -36.73
N GLU A 286 2.54 -12.89 -36.98
CA GLU A 286 2.55 -13.85 -38.09
C GLU A 286 2.27 -13.14 -39.42
N TYR A 287 3.20 -13.25 -40.37
CA TYR A 287 3.10 -12.73 -41.74
C TYR A 287 3.46 -13.82 -42.74
#